data_AF-A0A529SR70-F1
#
_entry.id   AF-A0A529SR70-F1
#
_cell.length_a   1.000
_cell.length_b   1.000
_cell.length_c   1.000
_cell.angle_alpha   90.00
_cell.angle_beta   90.00
_cell.angle_gamma   90.00
#
_symmetry.space_group_name_H-M   'P 1'
#
loop_
_entity.id
_entity.type
_entity.pdbx_description
1 polymer ?
#
loop_
_entity_poly.entity_id
_entity_poly.type
_entity_poly.pdbx_seq_one_letter_code
_entity_poly.pdbx_strand_id
1 'polypeptide(L)'
;GPEGLQRVIQRRAPIYDKGQDGHYNLISALHKSIRGSDPDAALYYLARMFDAGEDPLYLGRRLVRMAVEDIGLADPQALVVANAAKDAYDYLGSPEGELAFAQATVYLATAPKSNAVYTAFKAATAAAKEFGSLLPPKHILNAPTKLMKQEDYGAGYRYDHDEPDAFSG
;
A
#
# COMPACT_ATOMS: atom_id res chain seq x y z
N GLY A 1 45.11 2.45 -8.52
CA GLY A 1 46.27 2.77 -7.67
C GLY A 1 45.88 2.73 -6.19
N PRO A 2 46.85 2.70 -5.26
CA PRO A 2 46.61 2.63 -3.81
C PRO A 2 45.64 3.70 -3.27
N GLU A 3 45.56 4.84 -3.96
CA GLU A 3 44.70 5.98 -3.65
C GLU A 3 43.19 5.69 -3.84
N GLY A 4 42.83 4.77 -4.73
CA GLY A 4 41.43 4.35 -4.92
C GLY A 4 40.93 3.48 -3.77
N LEU A 5 41.82 2.64 -3.21
CA LEU A 5 41.53 1.77 -2.09
C LEU A 5 41.36 2.59 -0.79
N GLN A 6 42.16 3.65 -0.60
CA GLN A 6 42.02 4.56 0.54
C GLN A 6 40.70 5.36 0.52
N ARG A 7 40.17 5.75 -0.65
CA ARG A 7 38.85 6.42 -0.71
C ARG A 7 37.70 5.48 -0.36
N VAL A 8 37.80 4.21 -0.71
CA VAL A 8 36.82 3.18 -0.33
C VAL A 8 36.86 2.94 1.18
N ILE A 9 38.05 3.03 1.80
CA ILE A 9 38.24 2.87 3.26
C ILE A 9 37.83 4.13 4.05
N GLN A 10 37.90 5.34 3.44
CA GLN A 10 37.53 6.61 4.08
C GLN A 10 36.04 6.98 3.98
N ARG A 11 35.27 6.34 3.09
CA ARG A 11 33.83 6.26 3.33
C ARG A 11 33.69 5.42 4.59
N ARG A 12 33.44 6.08 5.73
CA ARG A 12 32.84 5.40 6.90
C ARG A 12 31.82 4.44 6.31
N ALA A 13 32.08 3.13 6.45
CA ALA A 13 31.10 2.12 6.08
C ALA A 13 29.77 2.66 6.62
N PRO A 14 28.72 2.80 5.79
CA PRO A 14 27.44 3.29 6.27
C PRO A 14 27.21 2.55 7.56
N ILE A 15 27.04 3.29 8.66
CA ILE A 15 26.74 2.72 9.97
C ILE A 15 25.31 2.20 9.81
N TYR A 16 25.19 1.11 9.08
CA TYR A 16 24.08 0.22 9.09
C TYR A 16 24.43 -0.71 10.23
N ASP A 17 24.11 -0.23 11.42
CA ASP A 17 23.89 -1.13 12.50
C ASP A 17 22.80 -2.09 12.01
N LYS A 18 23.19 -3.34 11.77
CA LYS A 18 22.23 -4.42 11.51
C LYS A 18 21.32 -4.66 12.73
N GLY A 19 21.46 -3.87 13.80
CA GLY A 19 20.40 -3.60 14.75
C GLY A 19 19.13 -3.12 14.04
N GLN A 20 17.99 -3.67 14.46
CA GLN A 20 16.69 -3.44 13.83
C GLN A 20 16.33 -1.95 13.67
N ASP A 21 16.88 -1.08 14.51
CA ASP A 21 16.63 0.36 14.49
C ASP A 21 17.06 1.05 13.19
N GLY A 22 18.19 0.65 12.58
CA GLY A 22 18.68 1.24 11.33
C GLY A 22 17.74 0.97 10.15
N HIS A 23 17.29 -0.28 10.05
CA HIS A 23 16.30 -0.74 9.07
C HIS A 23 14.97 0.02 9.20
N TYR A 24 14.40 0.06 10.41
CA TYR A 24 13.10 0.71 10.64
C TYR A 24 13.15 2.22 10.37
N ASN A 25 14.28 2.86 10.65
CA ASN A 25 14.46 4.28 10.38
C ASN A 25 14.51 4.57 8.87
N LEU A 26 15.23 3.77 8.07
CA LEU A 26 15.29 3.97 6.62
C LEU A 26 13.94 3.75 5.95
N ILE A 27 13.24 2.65 6.27
CA ILE A 27 11.94 2.38 5.63
C ILE A 27 10.88 3.41 6.05
N SER A 28 10.95 3.90 7.28
CA SER A 28 10.11 4.98 7.79
C SER A 28 10.38 6.29 7.04
N ALA A 29 11.64 6.59 6.75
CA ALA A 29 12.05 7.78 6.02
C ALA A 29 11.65 7.71 4.53
N LEU A 30 11.85 6.57 3.86
CA LEU A 30 11.34 6.31 2.51
C LEU A 30 9.83 6.57 2.46
N HIS A 31 9.09 5.99 3.40
CA HIS A 31 7.64 6.10 3.42
C HIS A 31 7.17 7.53 3.66
N LYS A 32 7.78 8.25 4.61
CA LYS A 32 7.45 9.66 4.85
C LYS A 32 7.81 10.55 3.65
N SER A 33 8.87 10.25 2.92
CA SER A 33 9.29 11.01 1.73
C SER A 33 8.28 10.83 0.59
N ILE A 34 7.83 9.59 0.32
CA ILE A 34 6.76 9.32 -0.65
C ILE A 34 5.48 10.07 -0.27
N ARG A 35 5.04 9.95 0.99
CA ARG A 35 3.85 10.66 1.48
C ARG A 35 4.00 12.19 1.40
N GLY A 36 5.19 12.71 1.70
CA GLY A 36 5.55 14.12 1.62
C GLY A 36 5.74 14.65 0.20
N SER A 37 5.61 13.79 -0.81
CA SER A 37 5.84 14.11 -2.22
C SER A 37 7.25 14.62 -2.54
N ASP A 38 8.24 14.01 -1.90
CA ASP A 38 9.68 14.26 -2.15
C ASP A 38 10.29 13.05 -2.89
N PRO A 39 10.32 13.08 -4.24
CA PRO A 39 10.85 11.97 -5.04
C PRO A 39 12.36 11.78 -4.88
N ASP A 40 13.11 12.86 -4.65
CA ASP A 40 14.57 12.82 -4.51
C ASP A 40 14.96 12.15 -3.19
N ALA A 41 14.34 12.56 -2.08
CA ALA A 41 14.56 11.92 -0.78
C ALA A 41 14.07 10.46 -0.79
N ALA A 42 12.95 10.17 -1.45
CA ALA A 42 12.44 8.81 -1.58
C ALA A 42 13.43 7.90 -2.32
N LEU A 43 13.94 8.32 -3.47
CA LEU A 43 14.97 7.57 -4.20
C LEU A 43 16.25 7.40 -3.37
N TYR A 44 16.67 8.44 -2.65
CA TYR A 44 17.84 8.35 -1.77
C TYR A 44 17.67 7.26 -0.71
N TYR A 45 16.52 7.21 -0.01
CA TYR A 45 16.27 6.19 1.00
C TYR A 45 16.09 4.80 0.40
N LEU A 46 15.47 4.67 -0.77
CA LEU A 46 15.38 3.40 -1.49
C LEU A 46 16.78 2.85 -1.83
N ALA A 47 17.63 3.68 -2.45
CA ALA A 47 19.00 3.31 -2.81
C ALA A 47 19.84 2.92 -1.57
N ARG A 48 19.68 3.65 -0.47
CA ARG A 48 20.31 3.34 0.82
C ARG A 48 19.89 1.97 1.36
N MET A 49 18.64 1.56 1.15
CA MET A 49 18.15 0.25 1.59
C MET A 49 18.68 -0.88 0.70
N PHE A 50 18.75 -0.68 -0.62
CA PHE A 50 19.42 -1.64 -1.51
C PHE A 50 20.90 -1.83 -1.18
N ASP A 51 21.65 -0.73 -1.01
CA ASP A 51 23.08 -0.76 -0.64
C ASP A 51 23.29 -1.46 0.72
N ALA A 52 22.33 -1.34 1.64
CA ALA A 52 22.34 -2.02 2.93
C ALA A 52 21.97 -3.51 2.86
N GLY A 53 21.59 -4.03 1.69
CA GLY A 53 21.19 -5.42 1.48
C GLY A 53 19.80 -5.76 2.02
N GLU A 54 18.88 -4.79 1.98
CA GLU A 54 17.47 -5.02 2.31
C GLU A 54 16.84 -6.11 1.45
N ASP A 55 15.90 -6.89 2.00
CA ASP A 55 15.08 -7.80 1.20
C ASP A 55 14.28 -7.00 0.15
N PRO A 56 14.51 -7.18 -1.16
CA PRO A 56 13.81 -6.41 -2.18
C PRO A 56 12.30 -6.67 -2.18
N LEU A 57 11.85 -7.87 -1.78
CA LEU A 57 10.42 -8.13 -1.60
C LEU A 57 9.85 -7.37 -0.40
N TYR A 58 10.66 -7.07 0.63
CA TYR A 58 10.23 -6.17 1.70
C TYR A 58 10.00 -4.75 1.16
N LEU A 59 10.89 -4.22 0.32
CA LEU A 59 10.70 -2.93 -0.35
C LEU A 59 9.44 -2.93 -1.22
N GLY A 60 9.24 -3.96 -2.05
CA GLY A 60 8.05 -4.12 -2.87
C GLY A 60 6.75 -4.11 -2.05
N ARG A 61 6.69 -4.87 -0.94
CA ARG A 61 5.55 -4.86 -0.01
C ARG A 61 5.28 -3.46 0.56
N ARG A 62 6.33 -2.69 0.85
CA ARG A 62 6.20 -1.34 1.39
C ARG A 62 5.74 -0.34 0.35
N LEU A 63 6.19 -0.44 -0.91
CA LEU A 63 5.67 0.36 -2.03
C LEU A 63 4.18 0.10 -2.27
N VAL A 64 3.76 -1.17 -2.31
CA VAL A 64 2.33 -1.53 -2.39
C VAL A 64 1.55 -0.95 -1.21
N ARG A 65 2.11 -1.01 0.01
CA ARG A 65 1.46 -0.42 1.18
C ARG A 65 1.25 1.09 1.04
N MET A 66 2.26 1.83 0.55
CA MET A 66 2.17 3.27 0.33
C MET A 66 1.18 3.62 -0.78
N ALA A 67 1.12 2.82 -1.85
CA ALA A 67 0.15 2.99 -2.93
C ALA A 67 -1.30 2.96 -2.40
N VAL A 68 -1.63 2.04 -1.50
CA VAL A 68 -3.00 1.93 -0.96
C VAL A 68 -3.29 2.85 0.22
N GLU A 69 -2.28 3.24 0.99
CA GLU A 69 -2.43 4.08 2.20
C GLU A 69 -2.36 5.58 1.90
N ASP A 70 -1.38 6.01 1.10
CA ASP A 70 -1.04 7.42 0.94
C ASP A 70 -1.51 8.00 -0.40
N ILE A 71 -1.69 7.16 -1.43
CA ILE A 71 -2.22 7.58 -2.74
C ILE A 71 -3.72 7.23 -2.83
N GLY A 72 -4.07 5.96 -2.61
CA GLY A 72 -5.47 5.51 -2.51
C GLY A 72 -6.28 5.83 -3.77
N LEU A 73 -7.52 6.32 -3.56
CA LEU A 73 -8.42 6.67 -4.67
C LEU A 73 -8.09 8.00 -5.36
N ALA A 74 -7.10 8.75 -4.87
CA ALA A 74 -6.64 9.92 -5.62
C ALA A 74 -5.97 9.51 -6.94
N ASP A 75 -5.34 8.34 -6.96
CA ASP A 75 -4.85 7.69 -8.18
C ASP A 75 -4.79 6.15 -8.01
N PRO A 76 -5.84 5.43 -8.42
CA PRO A 76 -5.89 3.97 -8.32
C PRO A 76 -4.80 3.23 -9.11
N GLN A 77 -4.17 3.86 -10.11
CA GLN A 77 -3.09 3.23 -10.88
C GLN A 77 -1.82 3.01 -10.04
N ALA A 78 -1.66 3.72 -8.92
CA ALA A 78 -0.53 3.53 -8.02
C ALA A 78 -0.36 2.07 -7.54
N LEU A 79 -1.46 1.37 -7.24
CA LEU A 79 -1.40 -0.03 -6.84
C LEU A 79 -0.95 -0.92 -8.00
N VAL A 80 -1.42 -0.64 -9.22
CA VAL A 80 -1.05 -1.37 -10.43
C VAL A 80 0.43 -1.20 -10.72
N VAL A 81 0.94 0.04 -10.66
CA VAL A 81 2.36 0.37 -10.88
C VAL A 81 3.24 -0.31 -9.83
N ALA A 82 2.86 -0.29 -8.55
CA ALA A 82 3.64 -0.94 -7.49
C ALA A 82 3.70 -2.47 -7.66
N ASN A 83 2.59 -3.11 -8.06
CA ASN A 83 2.56 -4.55 -8.34
C ASN A 83 3.40 -4.90 -9.58
N ALA A 84 3.27 -4.12 -10.67
CA ALA A 84 4.07 -4.31 -11.88
C ALA A 84 5.56 -4.17 -11.62
N ALA A 85 5.96 -3.25 -10.73
CA ALA A 85 7.35 -3.10 -10.33
C ALA A 85 7.88 -4.33 -9.57
N LYS A 86 7.06 -4.92 -8.69
CA LYS A 86 7.38 -6.19 -8.03
C LYS A 86 7.52 -7.30 -9.08
N ASP A 87 6.60 -7.41 -10.02
CA ASP A 87 6.65 -8.49 -11.02
C ASP A 87 7.85 -8.35 -11.96
N ALA A 88 8.22 -7.11 -12.33
CA ALA A 88 9.44 -6.82 -13.06
C ALA A 88 10.69 -7.19 -12.25
N TYR A 89 10.71 -6.90 -10.95
CA TYR A 89 11.80 -7.32 -10.06
C TYR A 89 11.90 -8.84 -9.98
N ASP A 90 10.80 -9.56 -9.81
CA ASP A 90 10.79 -11.03 -9.78
C ASP A 90 11.31 -11.64 -11.09
N TYR A 91 11.04 -10.99 -12.23
CA TYR A 91 11.48 -11.44 -13.55
C TYR A 91 12.97 -11.18 -13.80
N LEU A 92 13.48 -10.00 -13.39
CA LEU A 92 14.83 -9.54 -13.72
C LEU A 92 15.86 -9.86 -12.63
N GLY A 93 15.45 -9.84 -11.35
CA GLY A 93 16.37 -9.88 -10.20
C GLY A 93 17.22 -8.62 -10.08
N SER A 94 18.12 -8.59 -9.10
CA SER A 94 19.09 -7.50 -8.95
C SER A 94 20.31 -7.68 -9.87
N PRO A 95 20.87 -6.57 -10.41
CA PRO A 95 20.46 -5.18 -10.18
C PRO A 95 19.35 -4.65 -11.13
N GLU A 96 19.06 -5.33 -12.23
CA GLU A 96 18.21 -4.79 -13.31
C GLU A 96 16.77 -4.48 -12.85
N GLY A 97 16.21 -5.33 -12.00
CA GLY A 97 14.88 -5.20 -11.42
C GLY A 97 14.74 -4.05 -10.42
N GLU A 98 15.83 -3.57 -9.82
CA GLU A 98 15.80 -2.48 -8.84
C GLU A 98 15.31 -1.17 -9.47
N LEU A 99 15.55 -0.99 -10.77
CA LEU A 99 15.04 0.14 -11.55
C LEU A 99 13.51 0.18 -11.58
N ALA A 100 12.83 -0.97 -11.53
CA ALA A 100 11.38 -1.01 -11.46
C ALA A 100 10.86 -0.44 -10.13
N PHE A 101 11.53 -0.76 -9.00
CA PHE A 101 11.21 -0.15 -7.71
C PHE A 101 11.56 1.34 -7.65
N ALA A 102 12.63 1.78 -8.31
CA ALA A 102 12.94 3.20 -8.45
C ALA A 102 11.84 3.94 -9.24
N GLN A 103 11.39 3.39 -10.36
CA GLN A 103 10.30 3.95 -11.17
C GLN A 103 9.00 4.05 -10.36
N ALA A 104 8.61 2.99 -9.66
CA ALA A 104 7.42 3.00 -8.80
C ALA A 104 7.55 4.01 -7.65
N THR A 105 8.73 4.14 -7.05
CA THR A 105 8.99 5.11 -5.98
C THR A 105 8.74 6.54 -6.45
N VAL A 106 9.26 6.92 -7.61
CA VAL A 106 9.02 8.26 -8.19
C VAL A 106 7.55 8.47 -8.52
N TYR A 107 6.89 7.47 -9.12
CA TYR A 107 5.46 7.53 -9.40
C TYR A 107 4.65 7.81 -8.13
N LEU A 108 4.87 7.04 -7.07
CA LEU A 108 4.15 7.19 -5.80
C LEU A 108 4.45 8.55 -5.13
N ALA A 109 5.70 9.01 -5.20
CA ALA A 109 6.09 10.29 -4.64
C ALA A 109 5.40 11.46 -5.38
N THR A 110 5.19 11.38 -6.69
CA THR A 110 4.57 12.48 -7.47
C THR A 110 3.06 12.34 -7.66
N ALA A 111 2.47 11.17 -7.38
CA ALA A 111 1.03 10.93 -7.46
C ALA A 111 0.22 11.80 -6.48
N PRO A 112 -1.04 12.14 -6.79
CA PRO A 112 -1.91 12.83 -5.85
C PRO A 112 -2.16 11.97 -4.59
N LYS A 113 -2.23 12.60 -3.42
CA LYS A 113 -2.29 11.90 -2.13
C LYS A 113 -3.71 11.84 -1.58
N SER A 114 -4.12 10.68 -1.08
CA SER A 114 -5.34 10.50 -0.31
C SER A 114 -5.25 9.29 0.62
N ASN A 115 -5.46 9.53 1.90
CA ASN A 115 -5.64 8.50 2.92
C ASN A 115 -7.12 8.27 3.28
N ALA A 116 -8.06 8.76 2.45
CA ALA A 116 -9.49 8.72 2.76
C ALA A 116 -10.02 7.29 2.93
N VAL A 117 -9.64 6.36 2.06
CA VAL A 117 -10.03 4.95 2.18
C VAL A 117 -9.40 4.31 3.43
N TYR A 118 -8.13 4.59 3.69
CA TYR A 118 -7.43 4.05 4.86
C TYR A 118 -8.10 4.50 6.18
N THR A 119 -8.43 5.78 6.29
CA THR A 119 -9.08 6.35 7.47
C THR A 119 -10.54 5.88 7.60
N ALA A 120 -11.30 5.83 6.51
CA ALA A 120 -12.67 5.31 6.49
C ALA A 120 -12.73 3.83 6.91
N PHE A 121 -11.85 2.99 6.38
CA PHE A 121 -11.78 1.57 6.74
C PHE A 121 -11.35 1.37 8.21
N LYS A 122 -10.43 2.20 8.71
CA LYS A 122 -10.05 2.22 10.13
C LYS A 122 -11.24 2.54 11.03
N ALA A 123 -12.04 3.54 10.67
CA ALA A 123 -13.24 3.92 11.42
C ALA A 123 -14.31 2.83 11.38
N ALA A 124 -14.60 2.26 10.22
CA ALA A 124 -15.55 1.14 10.07
C ALA A 124 -15.12 -0.09 10.89
N THR A 125 -13.82 -0.41 10.89
CA THR A 125 -13.26 -1.50 11.70
C THR A 125 -13.38 -1.24 13.20
N ALA A 126 -13.23 0.02 13.63
CA ALA A 126 -13.43 0.41 15.03
C ALA A 126 -14.90 0.25 15.43
N ALA A 127 -15.83 0.76 14.61
CA ALA A 127 -17.27 0.63 14.85
C ALA A 127 -17.71 -0.84 14.93
N ALA A 128 -17.24 -1.70 14.01
CA ALA A 128 -17.55 -3.13 14.03
C ALA A 128 -17.06 -3.83 15.33
N LYS A 129 -15.94 -3.37 15.91
CA LYS A 129 -15.44 -3.89 17.19
C LYS A 129 -16.22 -3.36 18.39
N GLU A 130 -16.62 -2.10 18.34
CA GLU A 130 -17.36 -1.43 19.42
C GLU A 130 -18.80 -1.95 19.54
N PHE A 131 -19.51 -2.05 18.41
CA PHE A 131 -20.93 -2.43 18.39
C PHE A 131 -21.17 -3.93 18.24
N GLY A 132 -20.11 -4.73 18.05
CA GLY A 132 -20.19 -6.18 17.91
C GLY A 132 -20.94 -6.65 16.66
N SER A 133 -21.45 -7.87 16.71
CA SER A 133 -22.11 -8.53 15.58
C SER A 133 -23.59 -8.19 15.47
N LEU A 134 -23.91 -6.91 15.23
CA LEU A 134 -25.29 -6.54 14.88
C LEU A 134 -25.75 -7.34 13.66
N LEU A 135 -26.97 -7.87 13.71
CA LEU A 135 -27.55 -8.54 12.56
C LEU A 135 -27.81 -7.50 11.46
N PRO A 136 -27.48 -7.81 10.19
CA PRO A 136 -27.88 -6.96 9.07
C PRO A 136 -29.40 -6.76 9.05
N PRO A 137 -29.90 -5.63 8.53
CA PRO A 137 -31.34 -5.40 8.38
C PRO A 137 -32.05 -6.52 7.61
N LYS A 138 -33.27 -6.90 8.02
CA LYS A 138 -34.03 -8.00 7.41
C LYS A 138 -34.17 -7.89 5.87
N HIS A 139 -34.34 -6.67 5.36
CA HIS A 139 -34.53 -6.46 3.92
C HIS A 139 -33.28 -6.78 3.08
N ILE A 140 -32.07 -6.82 3.65
CA ILE A 140 -30.84 -7.23 2.93
C ILE A 140 -30.45 -8.68 3.20
N LEU A 141 -31.17 -9.38 4.08
CA LEU A 141 -30.91 -10.80 4.37
C LEU A 141 -31.42 -11.69 3.23
N ASN A 142 -30.67 -12.75 2.94
CA ASN A 142 -31.13 -13.81 2.05
C ASN A 142 -32.34 -14.56 2.66
N ALA A 143 -33.30 -14.94 1.82
CA ALA A 143 -34.49 -15.70 2.21
C ALA A 143 -34.63 -17.05 1.47
N PRO A 144 -33.68 -17.99 1.61
CA PRO A 144 -33.69 -19.25 0.86
C PRO A 144 -34.78 -20.23 1.30
N THR A 145 -35.25 -20.16 2.56
CA THR A 145 -36.27 -21.09 3.09
C THR A 145 -37.66 -20.47 3.12
N LYS A 146 -38.71 -21.32 3.13
CA LYS A 146 -40.10 -20.87 3.29
C LYS A 146 -40.31 -20.10 4.60
N LEU A 147 -39.70 -20.58 5.69
CA LEU A 147 -39.78 -19.93 7.00
C LEU A 147 -39.15 -18.52 6.97
N MET A 148 -38.00 -18.35 6.34
CA MET A 148 -37.35 -17.03 6.22
C MET A 148 -38.19 -16.04 5.41
N LYS A 149 -38.85 -16.50 4.34
CA LYS A 149 -39.78 -15.66 3.56
C LYS A 149 -41.03 -15.27 4.37
N GLN A 150 -41.51 -16.16 5.24
CA GLN A 150 -42.62 -15.88 6.15
C GLN A 150 -42.23 -14.87 7.25
N GLU A 151 -40.95 -14.79 7.59
CA GLU A 151 -40.38 -13.83 8.54
C GLU A 151 -39.94 -12.50 7.90
N ASP A 152 -40.36 -12.26 6.65
CA ASP A 152 -40.08 -11.07 5.84
C ASP A 152 -38.58 -10.84 5.54
N TYR A 153 -37.79 -11.91 5.47
CA TYR A 153 -36.39 -11.78 5.05
C TYR A 153 -36.35 -11.43 3.55
N GLY A 154 -35.53 -10.45 3.19
CA GLY A 154 -35.42 -9.94 1.83
C GLY A 154 -36.65 -9.14 1.36
N ALA A 155 -37.70 -8.99 2.17
CA ALA A 155 -38.86 -8.21 1.83
C ALA A 155 -38.49 -6.72 1.76
N GLY A 156 -38.90 -6.04 0.68
CA GLY A 156 -38.59 -4.64 0.45
C GLY A 156 -37.17 -4.37 -0.10
N TYR A 157 -36.39 -5.41 -0.42
CA TYR A 157 -35.15 -5.23 -1.16
C TYR A 157 -35.44 -4.65 -2.55
N ARG A 158 -34.79 -3.54 -2.88
CA ARG A 158 -34.82 -2.92 -4.20
C ARG A 158 -33.53 -3.29 -4.91
N TYR A 159 -33.64 -3.93 -6.06
CA TYR A 159 -32.47 -4.32 -6.84
C TYR A 159 -32.02 -3.14 -7.68
N ASP A 160 -30.84 -2.59 -7.35
CA ASP A 160 -30.35 -1.33 -7.92
C ASP A 160 -30.43 -1.28 -9.45
N HIS A 161 -30.05 -2.35 -10.15
CA HIS A 161 -30.06 -2.40 -11.62
C HIS A 161 -31.46 -2.31 -12.26
N ASP A 162 -32.53 -2.60 -11.51
CA ASP A 162 -33.91 -2.49 -11.98
C ASP A 162 -34.54 -1.12 -11.65
N GLU A 163 -33.85 -0.31 -10.84
CA GLU A 163 -34.31 1.03 -10.46
C GLU A 163 -33.84 2.11 -11.46
N PRO A 164 -34.53 3.25 -11.55
CA PRO A 164 -34.05 4.40 -12.31
C PRO A 164 -32.62 4.77 -11.91
N ASP A 165 -31.77 5.07 -12.90
CA ASP A 165 -30.35 5.40 -12.72
C ASP A 165 -29.48 4.29 -12.10
N ALA A 166 -29.99 3.06 -12.06
CA ALA A 166 -29.37 1.93 -11.39
C ALA A 166 -29.09 2.18 -9.89
N PHE A 167 -30.00 2.86 -9.20
CA PHE A 167 -29.80 3.33 -7.82
C PHE A 167 -31.11 3.30 -7.00
N SER A 168 -31.11 2.56 -5.88
CA SER A 168 -32.28 2.41 -5.01
C SER A 168 -32.30 3.32 -3.76
N GLY A 169 -31.32 4.23 -3.59
CA GLY A 169 -31.30 5.20 -2.50
C GLY A 169 -29.93 5.47 -1.89
#